data_AF-X6P5Q9-F1
#
_entry.id   AF-X6P5Q9-F1
#
_cell.length_a   1.000
_cell.length_b   1.000
_cell.length_c   1.000
_cell.angle_alpha   90.00
_cell.angle_beta   90.00
_cell.angle_gamma   90.00
#
_symmetry.space_group_name_H-M   'P 1'
#
loop_
_entity.id
_entity.type
_entity.pdbx_description
1 polymer ?
#
loop_
_entity_poly.entity_id
_entity_poly.type
_entity_poly.pdbx_seq_one_letter_code
_entity_poly.pdbx_strand_id
1 'polypeptide(L)'
;MFNSGGNDIYYLFVGVPTIEQTILFCKKADFVAERLSDNRKKRGVAVSGEMTKQERQDNVIMIIQVPLKQKTQSGSDSEEIIDKWSADCFDDISREIIETNLESESNSENKNENKNDNDNKLLQTNIKADMEAAIVKALARTNPVCICEKELAWLSIKECYGPTSIVSCTKCQKSQSKGYVWHCPECKNRNHSKGFNLCADCGAMQFQWDELNGLSLVKRDERFPIRVTLQYYQATSNGVVNDDIIANIANLLKSTQQQADFVGSLVTETNPDRPTEWIKQQNTNIYIYMYSYFLFLFADDGYDNIAKLLKDTFSNNWQSHFINFKKEGFDDEILLLLINEDDLIEVLSNDVDRNTFFQYAMRWKQSK
;
A
#
# COMPACT_ATOMS: atom_id res chain seq x y z
N MET A 1 6.52 -1.75 2.78
CA MET A 1 6.08 -0.36 3.02
C MET A 1 4.64 -0.41 3.50
N PHE A 2 4.37 0.00 4.74
CA PHE A 2 3.01 0.21 5.24
C PHE A 2 2.89 1.68 5.63
N ASN A 3 1.85 2.33 5.13
CA ASN A 3 1.54 3.73 5.38
C ASN A 3 1.05 3.88 6.82
N SER A 4 1.77 4.66 7.64
CA SER A 4 1.53 4.86 9.08
C SER A 4 0.48 5.93 9.40
N GLY A 5 -0.46 6.20 8.49
CA GLY A 5 -1.47 7.27 8.62
C GLY A 5 -2.71 6.92 9.45
N GLY A 6 -2.74 5.78 10.16
CA GLY A 6 -3.89 5.40 11.00
C GLY A 6 -3.47 4.48 12.14
N ASN A 7 -4.19 4.55 13.27
CA ASN A 7 -3.94 3.79 14.50
C ASN A 7 -4.10 2.26 14.38
N ASP A 8 -4.30 1.73 13.17
CA ASP A 8 -4.54 0.31 12.92
C ASP A 8 -3.26 -0.34 12.38
N ILE A 9 -2.72 -1.31 13.12
CA ILE A 9 -1.51 -2.04 12.74
C ILE A 9 -1.92 -3.44 12.26
N TYR A 10 -1.58 -3.75 11.01
CA TYR A 10 -1.80 -5.08 10.44
C TYR A 10 -0.52 -5.92 10.57
N TYR A 11 -0.65 -7.14 11.07
CA TYR A 11 0.46 -8.09 11.13
C TYR A 11 0.27 -9.24 10.17
N LEU A 12 1.37 -9.62 9.53
CA LEU A 12 1.46 -10.66 8.52
C LEU A 12 2.16 -11.88 9.12
N PHE A 13 1.46 -13.00 9.20
CA PHE A 13 2.04 -14.31 9.51
C PHE A 13 2.11 -15.09 8.20
N VAL A 14 3.23 -15.76 7.94
CA VAL A 14 3.44 -16.57 6.73
C VAL A 14 3.95 -17.94 7.15
N GLY A 15 3.34 -19.02 6.67
CA GLY A 15 3.73 -20.40 6.96
C GLY A 15 3.31 -21.38 5.85
N VAL A 16 3.85 -22.59 5.87
CA VAL A 16 3.41 -23.71 5.01
C VAL A 16 2.55 -24.64 5.87
N PRO A 17 1.42 -25.18 5.38
CA PRO A 17 0.49 -25.97 6.17
C PRO A 17 0.98 -27.42 6.39
N THR A 18 2.05 -27.57 7.17
CA THR A 18 2.56 -28.88 7.62
C THR A 18 2.61 -28.95 9.15
N ILE A 19 2.49 -30.16 9.71
CA ILE A 19 2.40 -30.43 11.16
C ILE A 19 3.64 -29.91 11.92
N GLU A 20 4.80 -29.81 11.24
CA GLU A 20 6.05 -29.33 11.84
C GLU A 20 6.19 -27.80 11.91
N GLN A 21 5.27 -27.01 11.32
CA GLN A 21 5.43 -25.56 11.15
C GLN A 21 4.55 -24.69 12.05
N THR A 22 4.17 -25.20 13.22
CA THR A 22 3.45 -24.42 14.23
C THR A 22 4.25 -23.21 14.75
N ILE A 23 5.55 -23.05 14.44
CA ILE A 23 6.38 -21.96 15.00
C ILE A 23 7.34 -21.38 13.96
N LEU A 24 6.83 -20.51 13.09
CA LEU A 24 7.63 -19.47 12.41
C LEU A 24 7.42 -18.09 13.05
N PHE A 25 6.95 -18.07 14.30
CA PHE A 25 6.70 -16.86 15.09
C PHE A 25 7.98 -16.18 15.60
N CYS A 26 9.14 -16.84 15.55
CA CYS A 26 10.35 -16.36 16.23
C CYS A 26 11.60 -16.27 15.35
N LYS A 27 11.56 -16.69 14.07
CA LYS A 27 12.74 -16.67 13.20
C LYS A 27 12.43 -16.18 11.80
N LYS A 28 13.33 -15.35 11.24
CA LYS A 28 13.25 -14.93 9.83
C LYS A 28 13.61 -16.09 8.90
N ALA A 29 12.81 -16.28 7.87
CA ALA A 29 13.04 -17.29 6.84
C ALA A 29 12.81 -16.69 5.46
N ASP A 30 13.48 -17.27 4.47
CA ASP A 30 13.23 -17.01 3.06
C ASP A 30 12.43 -18.17 2.47
N PHE A 31 11.64 -17.91 1.43
CA PHE A 31 10.89 -18.94 0.72
C PHE A 31 11.58 -19.22 -0.61
N VAL A 32 11.84 -20.49 -0.88
CA VAL A 32 12.38 -20.95 -2.17
C VAL A 32 11.44 -21.96 -2.78
N ALA A 33 11.15 -21.77 -4.06
CA ALA A 33 10.38 -22.70 -4.86
C ALA A 33 11.31 -23.58 -5.71
N GLU A 34 11.02 -24.86 -5.77
CA GLU A 34 11.73 -25.85 -6.58
C GLU A 34 10.74 -26.62 -7.45
N ARG A 35 11.07 -26.94 -8.70
CA ARG A 35 10.20 -27.79 -9.53
C ARG A 35 9.92 -29.12 -8.84
N LEU A 36 8.69 -29.61 -8.90
CA LEU A 36 8.30 -30.89 -8.31
C LEU A 36 9.18 -32.04 -8.84
N SER A 37 9.47 -32.04 -10.14
CA SER A 37 10.32 -33.04 -10.78
C SER A 37 11.73 -33.08 -10.19
N ASP A 38 12.36 -31.93 -9.95
CA ASP A 38 13.69 -31.82 -9.37
C ASP A 38 13.70 -32.21 -7.88
N ASN A 39 12.65 -31.82 -7.15
CA ASN A 39 12.43 -32.28 -5.78
C ASN A 39 12.33 -33.82 -5.69
N ARG A 40 11.55 -34.43 -6.60
CA ARG A 40 11.36 -35.88 -6.67
C ARG A 40 12.66 -36.62 -7.03
N LYS A 41 13.43 -36.10 -7.99
CA LYS A 41 14.77 -36.63 -8.33
C LYS A 41 15.69 -36.63 -7.11
N LYS A 42 15.77 -35.51 -6.37
CA LYS A 42 16.60 -35.40 -5.16
C LYS A 42 16.20 -36.39 -4.06
N ARG A 43 14.90 -36.70 -3.96
CA ARG A 43 14.36 -37.69 -3.02
C ARG A 43 14.49 -39.14 -3.49
N GLY A 44 14.89 -39.37 -4.74
CA GLY A 44 14.96 -40.72 -5.33
C GLY A 44 13.59 -41.37 -5.56
N VAL A 45 12.54 -40.58 -5.78
CA VAL A 45 11.17 -41.08 -6.08
C VAL A 45 10.82 -40.90 -7.56
N ALA A 46 9.76 -41.57 -8.02
CA ALA A 46 9.29 -41.45 -9.40
C ALA A 46 8.97 -39.98 -9.74
N VAL A 47 9.52 -39.49 -10.85
CA VAL A 47 9.36 -38.10 -11.30
C VAL A 47 7.95 -37.85 -11.83
N SER A 48 7.35 -38.84 -12.50
CA SER A 48 6.00 -38.79 -13.04
C SER A 48 4.95 -39.32 -12.05
N GLY A 49 3.70 -38.89 -12.23
CA GLY A 49 2.55 -39.32 -11.43
C GLY A 49 1.94 -38.20 -10.58
N GLU A 50 0.75 -38.47 -10.06
CA GLU A 50 -0.04 -37.56 -9.22
C GLU A 50 0.75 -37.04 -8.01
N MET A 51 0.47 -35.81 -7.59
CA MET A 51 1.04 -35.27 -6.35
C MET A 51 0.51 -36.03 -5.13
N THR A 52 1.44 -36.45 -4.27
CA THR A 52 1.13 -36.96 -2.93
C THR A 52 0.48 -35.87 -2.07
N LYS A 53 -0.17 -36.27 -0.96
CA LYS A 53 -0.77 -35.32 -0.01
C LYS A 53 0.26 -34.30 0.51
N GLN A 54 1.47 -34.76 0.81
CA GLN A 54 2.55 -33.91 1.29
C GLN A 54 2.99 -32.91 0.20
N GLU A 55 3.18 -33.37 -1.04
CA GLU A 55 3.56 -32.48 -2.16
C GLU A 55 2.50 -31.40 -2.43
N ARG A 56 1.21 -31.71 -2.23
CA ARG A 56 0.13 -30.71 -2.31
C ARG A 56 0.23 -29.68 -1.17
N GLN A 57 0.60 -30.11 0.04
CA GLN A 57 0.79 -29.21 1.18
C GLN A 57 2.02 -28.33 1.02
N ASP A 58 3.10 -28.87 0.43
CA ASP A 58 4.31 -28.12 0.17
C ASP A 58 4.20 -27.22 -1.07
N ASN A 59 3.15 -27.35 -1.89
CA ASN A 59 2.88 -26.50 -3.05
C ASN A 59 2.19 -25.17 -2.70
N VAL A 60 1.86 -24.94 -1.44
CA VAL A 60 1.08 -23.76 -1.01
C VAL A 60 1.78 -23.00 0.12
N ILE A 61 1.84 -21.68 -0.02
CA ILE A 61 2.13 -20.77 1.09
C ILE A 61 0.81 -20.31 1.68
N MET A 62 0.67 -20.44 3.00
CA MET A 62 -0.45 -19.91 3.77
C MET A 62 -0.01 -18.66 4.52
N ILE A 63 -0.64 -17.55 4.17
CA ILE A 63 -0.42 -16.26 4.81
C ILE A 63 -1.63 -15.97 5.68
N ILE A 64 -1.43 -15.82 6.99
CA ILE A 64 -2.47 -15.44 7.94
C ILE A 64 -2.24 -13.97 8.34
N GLN A 65 -3.16 -13.08 8.05
CA GLN A 65 -3.11 -11.70 8.50
C GLN A 65 -4.05 -11.52 9.69
N VAL A 66 -3.48 -11.06 10.81
CA VAL A 66 -4.23 -10.83 12.04
C VAL A 66 -4.23 -9.33 12.32
N PRO A 67 -5.38 -8.65 12.17
CA PRO A 67 -5.49 -7.23 12.51
C PRO A 67 -5.27 -7.00 14.02
N LEU A 68 -4.39 -6.08 14.38
CA LEU A 68 -4.09 -5.77 15.77
C LEU A 68 -4.44 -4.31 16.10
N LYS A 69 -4.75 -4.06 17.36
CA LYS A 69 -4.94 -2.71 17.92
C LYS A 69 -4.11 -2.54 19.18
N GLN A 70 -3.61 -1.33 19.40
CA GLN A 70 -2.99 -0.97 20.66
C GLN A 70 -4.07 -0.77 21.73
N LYS A 71 -3.83 -1.29 22.93
CA LYS A 71 -4.62 -0.99 24.11
C LYS A 71 -4.27 0.45 24.51
N THR A 72 -5.25 1.34 24.44
CA THR A 72 -5.15 2.65 25.09
C THR A 72 -4.82 2.41 26.56
N GLN A 73 -3.74 3.01 27.05
CA GLN A 73 -3.47 3.03 28.48
C GLN A 73 -4.64 3.77 29.13
N SER A 74 -5.48 3.05 29.86
CA SER A 74 -6.52 3.64 30.68
C SER A 74 -5.84 4.38 31.83
N GLY A 75 -5.56 5.66 31.62
CA GLY A 75 -5.03 6.59 32.62
C GLY A 75 -5.63 7.96 32.41
N SER A 76 -6.60 8.30 33.26
CA SER A 76 -7.02 9.65 33.70
C SER A 76 -7.09 10.79 32.67
N ASP A 77 -8.31 11.32 32.49
CA ASP A 77 -8.62 12.73 32.17
C ASP A 77 -7.92 13.33 30.94
N SER A 78 -8.24 12.84 29.74
CA SER A 78 -7.74 13.39 28.48
C SER A 78 -8.85 13.77 27.49
N GLU A 79 -9.94 14.37 27.96
CA GLU A 79 -10.84 15.15 27.09
C GLU A 79 -10.23 16.52 26.71
N GLU A 80 -9.07 16.91 27.27
CA GLU A 80 -8.47 18.24 27.05
C GLU A 80 -7.25 18.28 26.10
N ILE A 81 -6.77 17.16 25.54
CA ILE A 81 -5.49 17.14 24.78
C ILE A 81 -5.69 17.21 23.25
N ILE A 82 -6.89 16.99 22.74
CA ILE A 82 -7.14 16.98 21.27
C ILE A 82 -6.96 18.37 20.63
N ASP A 83 -7.06 19.46 21.39
CA ASP A 83 -6.92 20.82 20.83
C ASP A 83 -5.47 21.31 20.66
N LYS A 84 -4.45 20.59 21.15
CA LYS A 84 -3.07 21.11 21.16
C LYS A 84 -2.14 20.51 20.11
N TRP A 85 -2.47 19.35 19.52
CA TRP A 85 -1.62 18.71 18.51
C TRP A 85 -1.93 19.11 17.07
N SER A 86 -3.01 19.86 16.82
CA SER A 86 -3.38 20.27 15.47
C SER A 86 -2.63 21.52 14.96
N ALA A 87 -1.86 22.22 15.81
CA ALA A 87 -1.21 23.48 15.44
C ALA A 87 0.25 23.33 14.97
N ASP A 88 1.00 22.34 15.46
CA ASP A 88 2.48 22.37 15.36
C ASP A 88 3.08 21.39 14.32
N CYS A 89 2.27 20.60 13.59
CA CYS A 89 2.78 19.57 12.66
C CYS A 89 2.40 19.75 11.17
N PHE A 90 1.70 20.82 10.79
CA PHE A 90 1.19 20.97 9.41
C PHE A 90 2.01 21.91 8.49
N ASP A 91 3.07 22.55 9.00
CA ASP A 91 3.86 23.49 8.18
C ASP A 91 4.93 22.82 7.30
N ASP A 92 5.37 21.59 7.61
CA ASP A 92 6.49 20.96 6.88
C ASP A 92 6.08 20.06 5.71
N ILE A 93 4.81 19.63 5.61
CA ILE A 93 4.38 18.69 4.55
C ILE A 93 3.91 19.42 3.28
N SER A 94 3.54 20.69 3.39
CA SER A 94 2.93 21.47 2.30
C SER A 94 3.91 21.92 1.22
N ARG A 95 5.24 21.82 1.44
CA ARG A 95 6.25 22.27 0.47
C ARG A 95 6.71 21.22 -0.53
N GLU A 96 6.49 19.93 -0.28
CA GLU A 96 7.10 18.87 -1.10
C GLU A 96 6.20 18.36 -2.25
N ILE A 97 4.92 18.78 -2.31
CA ILE A 97 3.94 18.26 -3.28
C ILE A 97 3.73 19.17 -4.51
N ILE A 98 4.31 20.39 -4.54
CA ILE A 98 3.99 21.38 -5.60
C ILE A 98 4.96 21.36 -6.81
N GLU A 99 6.10 20.69 -6.78
CA GLU A 99 7.13 20.83 -7.85
C GLU A 99 7.25 19.70 -8.89
N THR A 100 6.29 18.79 -9.08
CA THR A 100 6.49 17.65 -10.03
C THR A 100 5.47 17.39 -11.13
N ASN A 101 4.53 18.30 -11.43
CA ASN A 101 3.59 18.08 -12.55
C ASN A 101 3.47 19.24 -13.54
N LEU A 102 4.57 19.61 -14.18
CA LEU A 102 4.55 20.34 -15.45
C LEU A 102 5.63 19.75 -16.37
N GLU A 103 5.29 19.62 -17.65
CA GLU A 103 6.01 18.95 -18.76
C GLU A 103 5.67 17.44 -18.86
N SER A 104 4.95 16.93 -19.88
CA SER A 104 4.81 17.37 -21.26
C SER A 104 3.66 16.62 -21.95
N GLU A 105 2.77 17.35 -22.61
CA GLU A 105 1.96 16.85 -23.73
C GLU A 105 2.49 17.42 -25.06
N SER A 106 2.14 16.70 -26.13
CA SER A 106 2.25 17.02 -27.56
C SER A 106 3.45 16.44 -28.32
N ASN A 107 3.19 15.41 -29.12
CA ASN A 107 3.03 15.62 -30.56
C ASN A 107 2.47 14.37 -31.26
N SER A 108 1.27 14.55 -31.80
CA SER A 108 0.64 13.69 -32.79
C SER A 108 1.13 14.09 -34.18
N GLU A 109 1.70 13.16 -34.94
CA GLU A 109 1.77 13.27 -36.40
C GLU A 109 1.26 12.00 -37.07
N ASN A 110 0.20 12.20 -37.85
CA ASN A 110 -0.35 11.32 -38.86
C ASN A 110 0.73 10.92 -39.89
N LYS A 111 0.86 9.62 -40.18
CA LYS A 111 1.09 9.16 -41.56
C LYS A 111 0.27 7.91 -41.88
N ASN A 112 -0.50 8.07 -42.95
CA ASN A 112 -1.31 7.11 -43.67
C ASN A 112 -0.44 6.19 -44.54
N GLU A 113 -1.07 5.10 -45.03
CA GLU A 113 -0.62 4.16 -46.07
C GLU A 113 0.44 3.12 -45.64
N ASN A 114 0.39 1.82 -45.98
CA ASN A 114 -0.31 1.11 -47.05
C ASN A 114 -0.56 -0.36 -46.66
N LYS A 115 -1.65 -0.92 -47.20
CA LYS A 115 -1.90 -2.38 -47.25
C LYS A 115 -0.72 -3.11 -47.87
N ASN A 116 -0.33 -4.23 -47.25
CA ASN A 116 0.14 -5.41 -47.96
C ASN A 116 -0.31 -6.65 -47.19
N ASP A 117 -1.42 -7.22 -47.67
CA ASP A 117 -1.71 -8.64 -47.52
C ASP A 117 -0.62 -9.40 -48.27
N ASN A 118 0.29 -10.05 -47.55
CA ASN A 118 0.83 -11.36 -47.90
C ASN A 118 1.74 -11.90 -46.80
N ASP A 119 1.51 -13.17 -46.50
CA ASP A 119 2.43 -14.11 -45.87
C ASP A 119 2.84 -13.83 -44.43
N ASN A 120 1.91 -14.12 -43.51
CA ASN A 120 2.30 -14.66 -42.21
C ASN A 120 1.40 -15.82 -41.79
N LYS A 121 1.44 -16.91 -42.57
CA LYS A 121 1.17 -18.25 -42.05
C LYS A 121 2.35 -18.67 -41.17
N LEU A 122 2.53 -17.92 -40.08
CA LEU A 122 3.44 -18.25 -39.01
C LEU A 122 2.98 -19.62 -38.51
N LEU A 123 3.84 -20.61 -38.63
CA LEU A 123 3.63 -21.90 -37.99
C LEU A 123 3.31 -21.62 -36.52
N GLN A 124 2.05 -21.78 -36.14
CA GLN A 124 1.68 -22.17 -34.79
C GLN A 124 2.23 -23.58 -34.60
N THR A 125 3.55 -23.68 -34.43
CA THR A 125 4.11 -24.81 -33.70
C THR A 125 3.40 -24.78 -32.36
N ASN A 126 2.59 -25.80 -32.09
CA ASN A 126 2.03 -26.05 -30.77
C ASN A 126 3.21 -26.26 -29.81
N ILE A 127 3.80 -25.17 -29.33
CA ILE A 127 4.81 -25.22 -28.28
C ILE A 127 4.08 -25.72 -27.05
N LYS A 128 4.28 -26.99 -26.72
CA LYS A 128 3.70 -27.61 -25.55
C LYS A 128 4.17 -26.82 -24.32
N ALA A 129 3.22 -26.30 -23.54
CA ALA A 129 3.54 -25.68 -22.27
C ALA A 129 4.23 -26.71 -21.37
N ASP A 130 5.45 -26.41 -20.92
CA ASP A 130 6.16 -27.22 -19.92
C ASP A 130 5.92 -26.58 -18.57
N MET A 131 4.80 -26.93 -17.95
CA MET A 131 4.39 -26.42 -16.65
C MET A 131 4.21 -27.56 -15.66
N GLU A 132 4.72 -27.36 -14.44
CA GLU A 132 4.53 -28.29 -13.34
C GLU A 132 4.36 -27.57 -11.99
N ALA A 133 3.89 -28.28 -10.98
CA ALA A 133 3.82 -27.76 -9.62
C ALA A 133 5.22 -27.46 -9.06
N ALA A 134 5.30 -26.48 -8.17
CA ALA A 134 6.52 -26.17 -7.44
C ALA A 134 6.39 -26.51 -5.95
N ILE A 135 7.42 -27.11 -5.38
CA ILE A 135 7.55 -27.34 -3.95
C ILE A 135 8.16 -26.09 -3.32
N VAL A 136 7.41 -25.46 -2.41
CA VAL A 136 7.87 -24.33 -1.63
C VAL A 136 8.52 -24.84 -0.34
N LYS A 137 9.70 -24.32 -0.05
CA LYS A 137 10.45 -24.61 1.17
C LYS A 137 10.74 -23.32 1.90
N ALA A 138 10.53 -23.32 3.21
CA ALA A 138 11.09 -22.30 4.09
C ALA A 138 12.56 -22.62 4.34
N LEU A 139 13.44 -21.70 3.98
CA LEU A 139 14.86 -21.75 4.30
C LEU A 139 15.11 -20.82 5.49
N ALA A 140 15.64 -21.37 6.58
CA ALA A 140 16.11 -20.56 7.67
C ALA A 140 17.25 -19.67 7.17
N ARG A 141 17.20 -18.37 7.44
CA ARG A 141 18.35 -17.49 7.18
C ARG A 141 19.51 -17.95 8.05
N THR A 142 20.64 -18.26 7.41
CA THR A 142 21.86 -18.69 8.10
C THR A 142 22.86 -17.54 8.25
N ASN A 143 22.73 -16.51 7.42
CA ASN A 143 23.66 -15.37 7.37
C ASN A 143 22.90 -14.07 7.68
N PRO A 144 23.41 -13.23 8.59
CA PRO A 144 22.83 -11.92 8.82
C PRO A 144 23.09 -11.03 7.60
N VAL A 145 22.31 -9.96 7.46
CA VAL A 145 22.37 -9.05 6.33
C VAL A 145 22.93 -7.70 6.79
N CYS A 146 23.81 -7.14 5.97
CA CYS A 146 24.32 -5.79 6.13
C CYS A 146 23.23 -4.75 5.85
N ILE A 147 23.41 -3.51 6.32
CA ILE A 147 22.57 -2.38 5.90
C ILE A 147 22.71 -2.03 4.40
N CYS A 148 23.68 -2.62 3.69
CA CYS A 148 23.76 -2.57 2.22
C CYS A 148 23.10 -3.76 1.52
N GLU A 149 22.31 -4.56 2.25
CA GLU A 149 21.55 -5.71 1.76
C GLU A 149 22.40 -6.93 1.33
N LYS A 150 23.73 -6.88 1.49
CA LYS A 150 24.60 -8.03 1.28
C LYS A 150 24.65 -8.93 2.50
N GLU A 151 24.67 -10.25 2.25
CA GLU A 151 24.92 -11.23 3.30
C GLU A 151 26.30 -11.02 3.94
N LEU A 152 26.34 -11.08 5.26
CA LEU A 152 27.58 -11.02 6.01
C LEU A 152 28.27 -12.38 5.99
N ALA A 153 29.58 -12.36 5.83
CA ALA A 153 30.44 -13.53 5.93
C ALA A 153 30.94 -13.72 7.36
N TRP A 154 30.91 -14.95 7.88
CA TRP A 154 31.50 -15.27 9.18
C TRP A 154 33.01 -15.51 9.01
N LEU A 155 33.80 -14.49 9.31
CA LEU A 155 35.24 -14.48 9.02
C LEU A 155 36.06 -14.21 10.27
N SER A 156 37.28 -14.74 10.32
CA SER A 156 38.16 -14.46 11.44
C SER A 156 38.67 -13.02 11.36
N ILE A 157 38.79 -12.36 12.52
CA ILE A 157 39.28 -10.97 12.59
C ILE A 157 40.69 -10.85 11.99
N LYS A 158 41.51 -11.89 12.17
CA LYS A 158 42.89 -11.90 11.69
C LYS A 158 42.98 -11.95 10.17
N GLU A 159 42.12 -12.73 9.53
CA GLU A 159 42.07 -12.84 8.06
C GLU A 159 41.58 -11.54 7.42
N CYS A 160 40.55 -10.89 8.00
CA CYS A 160 39.99 -9.67 7.44
C CYS A 160 40.83 -8.41 7.70
N TYR A 161 41.44 -8.31 8.88
CA TYR A 161 42.01 -7.05 9.35
C TYR A 161 43.47 -7.15 9.80
N GLY A 162 44.06 -8.34 9.87
CA GLY A 162 45.41 -8.56 10.37
C GLY A 162 45.49 -8.93 11.86
N PRO A 163 46.68 -9.35 12.34
CA PRO A 163 46.83 -10.07 13.61
C PRO A 163 46.66 -9.19 14.87
N THR A 164 46.79 -7.87 14.74
CA THR A 164 46.74 -6.91 15.85
C THR A 164 45.47 -6.05 15.84
N SER A 165 44.56 -6.31 14.92
CA SER A 165 43.37 -5.48 14.71
C SER A 165 42.30 -5.70 15.77
N ILE A 166 41.63 -4.61 16.13
CA ILE A 166 40.48 -4.60 17.03
C ILE A 166 39.27 -4.18 16.21
N VAL A 167 38.23 -5.00 16.21
CA VAL A 167 37.00 -4.77 15.47
C VAL A 167 35.86 -4.56 16.46
N SER A 168 35.10 -3.48 16.27
CA SER A 168 33.91 -3.20 17.06
C SER A 168 32.65 -3.62 16.32
N CYS A 169 31.73 -4.26 17.03
CA CYS A 169 30.39 -4.55 16.53
C CYS A 169 29.64 -3.23 16.25
N THR A 170 29.11 -3.06 15.05
CA THR A 170 28.36 -1.87 14.64
C THR A 170 27.09 -1.67 15.48
N LYS A 171 26.47 -2.76 15.98
CA LYS A 171 25.22 -2.69 16.75
C LYS A 171 25.44 -2.40 18.23
N CYS A 172 26.23 -3.22 18.92
CA CYS A 172 26.41 -3.12 20.39
C CYS A 172 27.72 -2.44 20.81
N GLN A 173 28.56 -2.03 19.85
CA GLN A 173 29.84 -1.35 20.07
C GLN A 173 30.90 -2.15 20.84
N LYS A 174 30.61 -3.39 21.27
CA LYS A 174 31.59 -4.29 21.89
C LYS A 174 32.75 -4.54 20.92
N SER A 175 33.97 -4.31 21.39
CA SER A 175 35.20 -4.54 20.66
C SER A 175 35.75 -5.94 20.92
N GLN A 176 36.31 -6.56 19.90
CA GLN A 176 37.01 -7.85 20.00
C GLN A 176 38.26 -7.84 19.12
N SER A 177 39.33 -8.44 19.62
CA SER A 177 40.64 -8.53 18.94
C SER A 177 40.98 -9.95 18.46
N LYS A 178 40.13 -10.93 18.80
CA LYS A 178 40.30 -12.35 18.47
C LYS A 178 38.95 -12.98 18.16
N GLY A 179 38.97 -14.11 17.46
CA GLY A 179 37.78 -14.86 17.07
C GLY A 179 37.24 -14.42 15.72
N TYR A 180 35.91 -14.46 15.61
CA TYR A 180 35.18 -14.28 14.36
C TYR A 180 34.15 -13.15 14.47
N VAL A 181 33.88 -12.52 13.34
CA VAL A 181 32.86 -11.48 13.14
C VAL A 181 32.01 -11.83 11.93
N TRP A 182 30.77 -11.37 11.95
CA TRP A 182 29.98 -11.23 10.73
C TRP A 182 30.45 -9.96 10.02
N HIS A 183 31.14 -10.12 8.90
CA HIS A 183 31.77 -9.05 8.14
C HIS A 183 31.07 -8.82 6.80
N CYS A 184 30.87 -7.55 6.42
CA CYS A 184 30.30 -7.24 5.12
C CYS A 184 31.35 -7.37 4.00
N PRO A 185 31.14 -8.22 2.98
CA PRO A 185 32.12 -8.46 1.91
C PRO A 185 32.41 -7.21 1.07
N GLU A 186 31.44 -6.29 0.95
CA GLU A 186 31.62 -4.99 0.29
C GLU A 186 32.50 -4.00 1.08
N CYS A 187 33.03 -4.41 2.23
CA CYS A 187 33.94 -3.61 3.05
C CYS A 187 33.35 -2.22 3.38
N LYS A 188 34.05 -1.13 3.07
CA LYS A 188 33.56 0.25 3.25
C LYS A 188 32.89 0.71 1.96
N ASN A 189 31.64 1.16 2.03
CA ASN A 189 30.92 1.71 0.88
C ASN A 189 30.08 2.93 1.29
N ARG A 190 29.26 3.46 0.37
CA ARG A 190 28.40 4.64 0.62
C ARG A 190 27.37 4.41 1.73
N ASN A 191 26.89 3.18 1.91
CA ASN A 191 25.88 2.83 2.92
C ASN A 191 26.51 2.60 4.31
N HIS A 192 27.78 2.19 4.38
CA HIS A 192 28.55 2.06 5.62
C HIS A 192 30.03 2.43 5.42
N SER A 193 30.33 3.72 5.54
CA SER A 193 31.67 4.28 5.31
C SER A 193 32.75 3.76 6.27
N LYS A 194 32.35 3.25 7.44
CA LYS A 194 33.25 2.64 8.43
C LYS A 194 33.35 1.12 8.30
N GLY A 195 32.65 0.53 7.34
CA GLY A 195 32.43 -0.91 7.25
C GLY A 195 31.31 -1.34 8.19
N PHE A 196 30.87 -2.58 8.04
CA PHE A 196 29.79 -3.13 8.85
C PHE A 196 30.21 -4.49 9.41
N ASN A 197 30.20 -4.60 10.73
CA ASN A 197 30.57 -5.82 11.44
C ASN A 197 29.57 -6.11 12.55
N LEU A 198 29.17 -7.36 12.73
CA LEU A 198 28.40 -7.78 13.90
C LEU A 198 29.19 -8.82 14.71
N CYS A 199 29.08 -8.74 16.03
CA CYS A 199 29.47 -9.86 16.89
C CYS A 199 28.49 -11.04 16.70
N ALA A 200 28.85 -12.22 17.23
CA ALA A 200 28.01 -13.42 17.17
C ALA A 200 26.58 -13.14 17.63
N ASP A 201 26.42 -12.54 18.82
CA ASP A 201 25.11 -12.27 19.41
C ASP A 201 24.27 -11.31 18.55
N CYS A 202 24.88 -10.21 18.09
CA CYS A 202 24.16 -9.21 17.29
C CYS A 202 23.79 -9.74 15.89
N GLY A 203 24.61 -10.62 15.32
CA GLY A 203 24.26 -11.36 14.10
C GLY A 203 23.11 -12.33 14.35
N ALA A 204 23.16 -13.08 15.46
CA ALA A 204 22.11 -14.01 15.84
C ALA A 204 20.76 -13.33 16.07
N MET A 205 20.76 -12.12 16.64
CA MET A 205 19.55 -11.31 16.80
C MET A 205 18.85 -11.00 15.48
N GLN A 206 19.57 -10.88 14.36
CA GLN A 206 18.92 -10.61 13.07
C GLN A 206 18.10 -11.81 12.56
N PHE A 207 18.37 -13.01 13.05
CA PHE A 207 17.57 -14.19 12.75
C PHE A 207 16.31 -14.28 13.60
N GLN A 208 16.24 -13.51 14.69
CA GLN A 208 15.07 -13.49 15.55
C GLN A 208 14.02 -12.55 14.98
N TRP A 209 12.76 -12.93 15.18
CA TRP A 209 11.63 -12.06 14.93
C TRP A 209 11.35 -11.28 16.23
N ASP A 210 11.61 -9.98 16.20
CA ASP A 210 11.60 -9.09 17.38
C ASP A 210 10.67 -7.88 17.13
N GLU A 211 9.98 -7.85 15.99
CA GLU A 211 9.15 -6.73 15.51
C GLU A 211 7.92 -6.45 16.39
N LEU A 212 7.48 -7.43 17.21
CA LEU A 212 6.44 -7.25 18.23
C LEU A 212 6.99 -7.12 19.66
N ASN A 213 8.29 -7.27 19.86
CA ASN A 213 8.83 -7.24 21.21
C ASN A 213 8.73 -5.83 21.81
N GLY A 214 8.43 -5.76 23.11
CA GLY A 214 8.11 -4.50 23.79
C GLY A 214 6.69 -3.97 23.56
N LEU A 215 5.90 -4.57 22.65
CA LEU A 215 4.50 -4.19 22.41
C LEU A 215 3.53 -4.95 23.32
N SER A 216 3.69 -4.83 24.64
CA SER A 216 2.88 -5.53 25.66
C SER A 216 1.40 -5.13 25.67
N LEU A 217 1.05 -4.04 24.99
CA LEU A 217 -0.31 -3.50 24.92
C LEU A 217 -1.05 -3.87 23.63
N VAL A 218 -0.49 -4.68 22.76
CA VAL A 218 -1.16 -5.04 21.49
C VAL A 218 -2.11 -6.22 21.71
N LYS A 219 -3.33 -6.09 21.19
CA LYS A 219 -4.34 -7.17 21.17
C LYS A 219 -4.98 -7.32 19.81
N ARG A 220 -5.63 -8.46 19.59
CA ARG A 220 -6.45 -8.70 18.41
C ARG A 220 -7.53 -7.63 18.26
N ASP A 221 -7.68 -7.08 17.06
CA ASP A 221 -8.81 -6.20 16.75
C ASP A 221 -9.99 -6.93 16.11
N GLU A 222 -10.88 -7.46 16.94
CA GLU A 222 -12.05 -8.25 16.54
C GLU A 222 -13.03 -7.53 15.59
N ARG A 223 -12.90 -6.21 15.38
CA ARG A 223 -13.69 -5.45 14.39
C ARG A 223 -13.41 -5.88 12.95
N PHE A 224 -12.19 -6.34 12.68
CA PHE A 224 -11.77 -6.82 11.37
C PHE A 224 -11.60 -8.34 11.43
N PRO A 225 -11.83 -9.11 10.36
CA PRO A 225 -11.64 -10.56 10.38
C PRO A 225 -10.15 -10.95 10.23
N ILE A 226 -9.82 -12.20 10.58
CA ILE A 226 -8.53 -12.80 10.24
C ILE A 226 -8.57 -13.13 8.75
N ARG A 227 -7.54 -12.74 7.99
CA ARG A 227 -7.46 -13.08 6.57
C ARG A 227 -6.50 -14.23 6.38
N VAL A 228 -6.88 -15.19 5.54
CA VAL A 228 -6.01 -16.30 5.13
C VAL A 228 -5.86 -16.22 3.62
N THR A 229 -4.64 -16.03 3.14
CA THR A 229 -4.29 -16.05 1.72
C THR A 229 -3.51 -17.32 1.43
N LEU A 230 -3.99 -18.10 0.48
CA LEU A 230 -3.32 -19.30 -0.01
C LEU A 230 -2.70 -19.01 -1.37
N GLN A 231 -1.38 -19.13 -1.47
CA GLN A 231 -0.63 -18.88 -2.69
C GLN A 231 -0.06 -20.19 -3.20
N TYR A 232 -0.54 -20.64 -4.36
CA TYR A 232 -0.05 -21.83 -5.05
C TYR A 232 0.98 -21.43 -6.11
N TYR A 233 1.99 -22.27 -6.30
CA TYR A 233 3.07 -21.99 -7.24
C TYR A 233 3.13 -23.03 -8.37
N GLN A 234 3.25 -22.55 -9.60
CA GLN A 234 3.55 -23.37 -10.77
C GLN A 234 4.82 -22.84 -11.45
N ALA A 235 5.66 -23.75 -11.92
CA ALA A 235 6.91 -23.45 -12.60
C ALA A 235 6.77 -23.78 -14.09
N THR A 236 7.22 -22.86 -14.95
CA THR A 236 7.31 -23.07 -16.40
C THR A 236 8.74 -22.84 -16.89
N SER A 237 9.21 -23.66 -17.83
CA SER A 237 10.54 -23.52 -18.44
C SER A 237 10.54 -22.67 -19.72
N ASN A 238 9.35 -22.44 -20.30
CA ASN A 238 9.20 -21.75 -21.59
C ASN A 238 8.28 -20.52 -21.53
N GLY A 239 7.71 -20.21 -20.37
CA GLY A 239 6.83 -19.05 -20.18
C GLY A 239 5.46 -19.19 -20.87
N VAL A 240 5.16 -20.35 -21.45
CA VAL A 240 3.91 -20.59 -22.17
C VAL A 240 2.83 -20.99 -21.16
N VAL A 241 1.72 -20.26 -21.17
CA VAL A 241 0.51 -20.51 -20.39
C VAL A 241 -0.66 -20.64 -21.37
N ASN A 242 -1.44 -21.72 -21.29
CA ASN A 242 -2.58 -21.99 -22.18
C ASN A 242 -3.88 -22.21 -21.39
N ASP A 243 -5.00 -22.34 -22.09
CA ASP A 243 -6.33 -22.44 -21.47
C ASP A 243 -6.48 -23.64 -20.54
N ASP A 244 -5.92 -24.79 -20.90
CA ASP A 244 -5.94 -26.01 -20.07
C ASP A 244 -5.23 -25.79 -18.73
N ILE A 245 -4.10 -25.09 -18.76
CA ILE A 245 -3.36 -24.70 -17.56
C ILE A 245 -4.21 -23.78 -16.68
N ILE A 246 -4.80 -22.73 -17.26
CA ILE A 246 -5.65 -21.79 -16.53
C ILE A 246 -6.85 -22.52 -15.91
N ALA A 247 -7.48 -23.44 -16.65
CA ALA A 247 -8.57 -24.27 -16.15
C ALA A 247 -8.15 -25.15 -14.97
N ASN A 248 -6.96 -25.75 -15.02
CA ASN A 248 -6.42 -26.55 -13.93
C ASN A 248 -6.13 -25.71 -12.67
N ILE A 249 -5.56 -24.51 -12.84
CA ILE A 249 -5.35 -23.55 -11.74
C ILE A 249 -6.71 -23.16 -11.12
N ALA A 250 -7.70 -22.84 -11.95
CA ALA A 250 -9.04 -22.48 -11.49
C ALA A 250 -9.69 -23.62 -10.69
N ASN A 251 -9.57 -24.86 -11.15
CA ASN A 251 -10.09 -26.03 -10.44
C ASN A 251 -9.39 -26.25 -9.09
N LEU A 252 -8.06 -26.06 -9.03
CA LEU A 252 -7.30 -26.14 -7.78
C LEU A 252 -7.83 -25.10 -6.78
N LEU A 253 -7.94 -23.84 -7.19
CA LEU A 253 -8.43 -22.75 -6.34
C LEU A 253 -9.87 -22.98 -5.87
N LYS A 254 -10.76 -23.43 -6.76
CA LYS A 254 -12.16 -23.70 -6.44
C LYS A 254 -12.33 -24.74 -5.33
N SER A 255 -11.50 -25.80 -5.34
CA SER A 255 -11.54 -26.84 -4.31
C SER A 255 -11.16 -26.31 -2.93
N THR A 256 -10.21 -25.38 -2.88
CA THR A 256 -9.73 -24.74 -1.65
C THR A 256 -10.74 -23.73 -1.10
N GLN A 257 -11.39 -22.98 -1.99
CA GLN A 257 -12.40 -21.97 -1.65
C GLN A 257 -13.63 -22.55 -0.96
N GLN A 258 -13.98 -23.81 -1.20
CA GLN A 258 -15.12 -24.48 -0.56
C GLN A 258 -15.02 -24.58 0.98
N GLN A 259 -13.85 -24.30 1.56
CA GLN A 259 -13.61 -24.41 3.01
C GLN A 259 -13.75 -23.08 3.76
N ALA A 260 -14.00 -21.96 3.07
CA ALA A 260 -14.06 -20.64 3.69
C ALA A 260 -15.51 -20.11 3.80
N ASP A 261 -15.81 -19.41 4.89
CA ASP A 261 -17.11 -18.75 5.12
C ASP A 261 -17.37 -17.61 4.10
N PHE A 262 -16.29 -16.95 3.68
CA PHE A 262 -16.32 -15.90 2.66
C PHE A 262 -15.12 -16.06 1.72
N VAL A 263 -15.39 -16.07 0.42
CA VAL A 263 -14.39 -16.20 -0.65
C VAL A 263 -14.45 -14.96 -1.52
N GLY A 264 -13.28 -14.44 -1.92
CA GLY A 264 -13.20 -13.40 -2.94
C GLY A 264 -11.76 -13.16 -3.38
N SER A 265 -11.60 -12.69 -4.60
CA SER A 265 -10.32 -12.21 -5.11
C SER A 265 -10.09 -10.76 -4.69
N LEU A 266 -8.92 -10.45 -4.13
CA LEU A 266 -8.51 -9.06 -3.86
C LEU A 266 -8.21 -8.27 -5.14
N VAL A 267 -8.01 -8.98 -6.25
CA VAL A 267 -7.48 -8.41 -7.51
C VAL A 267 -8.57 -8.28 -8.56
N THR A 268 -9.54 -9.20 -8.59
CA THR A 268 -10.46 -9.34 -9.73
C THR A 268 -11.94 -9.18 -9.38
N GLU A 269 -12.30 -9.15 -8.10
CA GLU A 269 -13.72 -9.15 -7.68
C GLU A 269 -13.96 -8.20 -6.51
N THR A 270 -14.97 -7.33 -6.65
CA THR A 270 -15.52 -6.57 -5.54
C THR A 270 -16.84 -7.21 -5.12
N ASN A 271 -16.96 -7.54 -3.83
CA ASN A 271 -18.19 -8.06 -3.24
C ASN A 271 -18.56 -7.20 -2.02
N PRO A 272 -19.60 -6.35 -2.11
CA PRO A 272 -19.97 -5.44 -1.03
C PRO A 272 -20.41 -6.16 0.26
N ASP A 273 -20.84 -7.43 0.17
CA ASP A 273 -21.24 -8.23 1.33
C ASP A 273 -20.03 -8.88 2.03
N ARG A 274 -18.82 -8.79 1.44
CA ARG A 274 -17.60 -9.32 2.04
C ARG A 274 -17.15 -8.38 3.18
N PRO A 275 -16.95 -8.88 4.42
CA PRO A 275 -16.56 -8.03 5.57
C PRO A 275 -15.24 -7.27 5.41
N THR A 276 -14.39 -7.69 4.46
CA THR A 276 -13.10 -7.08 4.15
C THR A 276 -13.11 -6.25 2.87
N GLU A 277 -14.25 -6.13 2.19
CA GLU A 277 -14.33 -5.30 0.99
C GLU A 277 -13.99 -3.86 1.34
N TRP A 278 -13.15 -3.25 0.51
CA TRP A 278 -12.96 -1.83 0.61
C TRP A 278 -14.21 -1.16 0.04
N ILE A 279 -15.09 -0.70 0.93
CA ILE A 279 -16.20 0.14 0.55
C ILE A 279 -15.66 1.57 0.60
N LYS A 280 -15.72 2.29 -0.53
CA LYS A 280 -15.42 3.72 -0.56
C LYS A 280 -16.31 4.39 0.49
N GLN A 281 -15.74 4.78 1.62
CA GLN A 281 -16.46 5.57 2.61
C GLN A 281 -16.88 6.86 1.90
N GLN A 282 -18.18 6.99 1.65
CA GLN A 282 -18.76 8.27 1.29
C GLN A 282 -18.65 9.13 2.55
N ASN A 283 -17.49 9.77 2.73
CA ASN A 283 -17.23 10.67 3.84
C ASN A 283 -18.16 11.88 3.71
N THR A 284 -19.35 11.78 4.31
CA THR A 284 -20.27 12.90 4.51
C THR A 284 -19.67 13.99 5.42
N ASN A 285 -18.56 13.70 6.10
CA ASN A 285 -17.85 14.63 7.00
C ASN A 285 -16.70 15.44 6.35
N ILE A 286 -16.41 15.27 5.05
CA ILE A 286 -15.45 16.16 4.35
C ILE A 286 -15.97 17.61 4.32
N TYR A 287 -17.30 17.81 4.36
CA TYR A 287 -17.89 19.14 4.39
C TYR A 287 -17.56 19.94 5.65
N ILE A 288 -17.15 19.33 6.78
CA ILE A 288 -16.85 20.10 8.00
C ILE A 288 -15.41 20.60 8.01
N TYR A 289 -14.45 19.78 7.57
CA TYR A 289 -13.03 20.17 7.56
C TYR A 289 -12.65 21.04 6.37
N MET A 290 -13.36 20.91 5.23
CA MET A 290 -13.20 21.83 4.12
C MET A 290 -13.68 23.24 4.48
N TYR A 291 -14.67 23.40 5.38
CA TYR A 291 -15.15 24.73 5.79
C TYR A 291 -14.15 25.54 6.59
N SER A 292 -13.31 24.89 7.40
CA SER A 292 -12.28 25.59 8.18
C SER A 292 -11.15 26.09 7.27
N TYR A 293 -10.76 25.28 6.27
CA TYR A 293 -9.73 25.66 5.29
C TYR A 293 -10.24 26.68 4.25
N PHE A 294 -11.51 26.58 3.84
CA PHE A 294 -12.12 27.50 2.88
C PHE A 294 -12.33 28.90 3.46
N LEU A 295 -12.44 29.04 4.79
CA LEU A 295 -12.48 30.35 5.45
C LEU A 295 -11.12 31.08 5.47
N PHE A 296 -10.01 30.38 5.25
CA PHE A 296 -8.66 30.95 5.30
C PHE A 296 -8.10 31.33 3.92
N LEU A 297 -8.82 30.99 2.84
CA LEU A 297 -8.45 31.26 1.44
C LEU A 297 -9.25 32.41 0.80
N PHE A 298 -9.92 33.25 1.59
CA PHE A 298 -10.48 34.53 1.13
C PHE A 298 -9.35 35.55 0.94
N ALA A 299 -8.49 35.29 -0.04
CA ALA A 299 -7.91 36.37 -0.83
C ALA A 299 -9.07 36.95 -1.66
N ASP A 300 -9.20 38.27 -1.67
CA ASP A 300 -10.23 39.06 -2.35
C ASP A 300 -10.39 38.62 -3.83
N ASP A 301 -11.24 37.62 -4.06
CA ASP A 301 -11.48 37.02 -5.37
C ASP A 301 -12.65 37.67 -6.10
N GLY A 302 -13.21 38.74 -5.52
CA GLY A 302 -14.34 39.49 -6.06
C GLY A 302 -15.70 38.84 -5.83
N TYR A 303 -15.85 37.87 -4.91
CA TYR A 303 -17.12 37.16 -4.67
C TYR A 303 -17.70 37.35 -3.25
N ASP A 304 -17.13 38.25 -2.45
CA ASP A 304 -17.49 38.41 -1.03
C ASP A 304 -18.95 38.83 -0.84
N ASN A 305 -19.43 39.76 -1.68
CA ASN A 305 -20.80 40.28 -1.54
C ASN A 305 -21.82 39.25 -2.04
N ILE A 306 -21.52 38.54 -3.13
CA ILE A 306 -22.34 37.40 -3.59
C ILE A 306 -22.46 36.34 -2.49
N ALA A 307 -21.34 35.91 -1.90
CA ALA A 307 -21.34 34.89 -0.85
C ALA A 307 -22.23 35.32 0.34
N LYS A 308 -22.12 36.58 0.75
CA LYS A 308 -22.93 37.16 1.82
C LYS A 308 -24.42 37.18 1.46
N LEU A 309 -24.77 37.68 0.28
CA LEU A 309 -26.17 37.74 -0.18
C LEU A 309 -26.79 36.36 -0.31
N LEU A 310 -26.04 35.37 -0.81
CA LEU A 310 -26.52 33.99 -0.92
C LEU A 310 -26.76 33.40 0.47
N LYS A 311 -25.87 33.66 1.44
CA LYS A 311 -26.03 33.21 2.82
C LYS A 311 -27.25 33.83 3.49
N ASP A 312 -27.44 35.13 3.31
CA ASP A 312 -28.59 35.88 3.84
C ASP A 312 -29.92 35.42 3.22
N THR A 313 -29.89 34.94 1.96
CA THR A 313 -31.09 34.50 1.24
C THR A 313 -31.41 33.01 1.46
N PHE A 314 -30.42 32.12 1.40
CA PHE A 314 -30.62 30.67 1.25
C PHE A 314 -30.14 29.82 2.45
N SER A 315 -29.76 30.45 3.56
CA SER A 315 -29.42 29.81 4.86
C SER A 315 -28.44 28.64 4.76
N ASN A 316 -28.89 27.39 4.59
CA ASN A 316 -28.04 26.19 4.64
C ASN A 316 -27.60 25.68 3.26
N ASN A 317 -28.19 26.18 2.17
CA ASN A 317 -27.93 25.71 0.79
C ASN A 317 -27.20 26.75 -0.09
N TRP A 318 -26.74 27.86 0.47
CA TRP A 318 -26.15 28.95 -0.30
C TRP A 318 -24.88 28.55 -1.06
N GLN A 319 -24.15 27.57 -0.55
CA GLN A 319 -22.85 27.12 -1.06
C GLN A 319 -22.99 26.38 -2.39
N SER A 320 -24.04 25.58 -2.57
CA SER A 320 -24.30 24.93 -3.86
C SER A 320 -24.60 25.95 -4.95
N HIS A 321 -25.27 27.05 -4.59
CA HIS A 321 -25.52 28.15 -5.51
C HIS A 321 -24.25 28.94 -5.80
N PHE A 322 -23.42 29.19 -4.79
CA PHE A 322 -22.16 29.94 -4.92
C PHE A 322 -21.19 29.31 -5.93
N ILE A 323 -21.17 27.98 -6.04
CA ILE A 323 -20.37 27.27 -7.04
C ILE A 323 -20.79 27.67 -8.47
N ASN A 324 -22.08 27.88 -8.72
CA ASN A 324 -22.55 28.31 -10.05
C ASN A 324 -22.09 29.73 -10.38
N PHE A 325 -22.13 30.65 -9.41
CA PHE A 325 -21.62 32.01 -9.62
C PHE A 325 -20.14 31.99 -10.01
N LYS A 326 -19.32 31.22 -9.30
CA LYS A 326 -17.90 31.05 -9.65
C LYS A 326 -17.71 30.38 -11.01
N LYS A 327 -18.52 29.37 -11.32
CA LYS A 327 -18.44 28.62 -12.58
C LYS A 327 -18.77 29.49 -13.79
N GLU A 328 -19.79 30.33 -13.69
CA GLU A 328 -20.21 31.23 -14.76
C GLU A 328 -19.44 32.56 -14.74
N GLY A 329 -18.47 32.73 -13.81
CA GLY A 329 -17.67 33.94 -13.67
C GLY A 329 -18.47 35.16 -13.24
N PHE A 330 -19.62 34.95 -12.59
CA PHE A 330 -20.52 36.00 -12.13
C PHE A 330 -20.03 36.53 -10.78
N ASP A 331 -19.14 37.53 -10.81
CA ASP A 331 -18.51 38.15 -9.65
C ASP A 331 -19.27 39.41 -9.14
N ASP A 332 -18.74 40.05 -8.10
CA ASP A 332 -19.33 41.24 -7.49
C ASP A 332 -19.39 42.45 -8.46
N GLU A 333 -18.51 42.52 -9.48
CA GLU A 333 -18.58 43.56 -10.51
C GLU A 333 -19.77 43.33 -11.43
N ILE A 334 -20.00 42.08 -11.86
CA ILE A 334 -21.17 41.71 -12.65
C ILE A 334 -22.46 41.85 -11.83
N LEU A 335 -22.41 41.54 -10.53
CA LEU A 335 -23.54 41.77 -9.62
C LEU A 335 -23.96 43.26 -9.57
N LEU A 336 -23.02 44.21 -9.69
CA LEU A 336 -23.35 45.64 -9.79
C LEU A 336 -24.03 45.99 -11.12
N LEU A 337 -23.82 45.21 -12.18
CA LEU A 337 -24.45 45.43 -13.49
C LEU A 337 -25.85 44.84 -13.60
N LEU A 338 -26.29 44.06 -12.61
CA LEU A 338 -27.61 43.42 -12.56
C LEU A 338 -28.76 44.43 -12.78
N ILE A 339 -29.64 44.14 -13.74
CA ILE A 339 -30.77 45.01 -14.14
C ILE A 339 -32.11 44.34 -13.84
N ASN A 340 -32.21 43.03 -14.09
CA ASN A 340 -33.43 42.27 -13.97
C ASN A 340 -33.18 40.90 -13.31
N GLU A 341 -34.25 40.21 -12.90
CA GLU A 341 -34.17 38.88 -12.28
C GLU A 341 -33.72 37.79 -13.26
N ASP A 342 -34.04 37.93 -14.55
CA ASP A 342 -33.71 36.95 -15.57
C ASP A 342 -32.19 36.84 -15.81
N ASP A 343 -31.43 37.90 -15.48
CA ASP A 343 -29.95 37.90 -15.48
C ASP A 343 -29.37 36.83 -14.51
N LEU A 344 -30.18 36.29 -13.59
CA LEU A 344 -29.77 35.25 -12.62
C LEU A 344 -30.08 33.82 -13.08
N ILE A 345 -30.70 33.61 -14.24
CA ILE A 345 -31.14 32.28 -14.70
C ILE A 345 -29.97 31.29 -14.84
N GLU A 346 -28.80 31.78 -15.24
CA GLU A 346 -27.61 30.94 -15.46
C GLU A 346 -26.92 30.52 -14.16
N VAL A 347 -27.05 31.33 -13.09
CA VAL A 347 -26.36 31.12 -11.82
C VAL A 347 -27.25 30.57 -10.70
N LEU A 348 -28.57 30.78 -10.79
CA LEU A 348 -29.56 30.26 -9.85
C LEU A 348 -30.58 29.39 -10.59
N SER A 349 -30.88 28.21 -10.06
CA SER A 349 -31.85 27.28 -10.66
C SER A 349 -33.31 27.71 -10.45
N ASN A 350 -34.23 27.18 -11.26
CA ASN A 350 -35.66 27.58 -11.25
C ASN A 350 -36.41 27.17 -9.96
N ASP A 351 -35.85 26.26 -9.17
CA ASP A 351 -36.39 25.78 -7.89
C ASP A 351 -36.06 26.70 -6.71
N VAL A 352 -35.34 27.80 -6.96
CA VAL A 352 -34.87 28.75 -5.95
C VAL A 352 -35.62 30.07 -6.10
N ASP A 353 -35.88 30.76 -4.98
CA ASP A 353 -36.52 32.09 -4.96
C ASP A 353 -35.54 33.19 -5.44
N ARG A 354 -35.34 33.25 -6.76
CA ARG A 354 -34.47 34.23 -7.44
C ARG A 354 -34.91 35.65 -7.18
N ASN A 355 -36.21 35.93 -7.20
CA ASN A 355 -36.76 37.25 -6.91
C ASN A 355 -36.29 37.74 -5.53
N THR A 356 -36.35 36.89 -4.50
CA THR A 356 -35.86 37.29 -3.16
C THR A 356 -34.36 37.63 -3.18
N PHE A 357 -33.52 36.81 -3.83
CA PHE A 357 -32.08 37.14 -3.98
C PHE A 357 -31.87 38.46 -4.75
N PHE A 358 -32.59 38.65 -5.86
CA PHE A 358 -32.55 39.86 -6.67
C PHE A 358 -32.92 41.10 -5.84
N GLN A 359 -33.97 41.04 -5.02
CA GLN A 359 -34.34 42.15 -4.14
C GLN A 359 -33.25 42.48 -3.11
N TYR A 360 -32.58 41.46 -2.55
CA TYR A 360 -31.46 41.68 -1.64
C TYR A 360 -30.24 42.28 -2.36
N ALA A 361 -29.92 41.80 -3.56
CA ALA A 361 -28.85 42.35 -4.39
C ALA A 361 -29.12 43.83 -4.75
N MET A 362 -30.36 44.18 -5.11
CA MET A 362 -30.73 45.57 -5.41
C MET A 362 -30.65 46.49 -4.19
N ARG A 363 -31.01 46.01 -3.00
CA ARG A 363 -30.82 46.77 -1.74
C ARG A 363 -29.34 46.97 -1.42
N TRP A 364 -28.52 45.94 -1.58
CA TRP A 364 -27.08 46.03 -1.41
C TRP A 364 -26.46 47.03 -2.40
N LYS A 365 -26.85 46.98 -3.68
CA LYS A 365 -26.42 47.92 -4.73
C LYS A 365 -26.79 49.37 -4.42
N GLN A 366 -27.94 49.63 -3.80
CA GLN A 366 -28.34 50.98 -3.34
C GLN A 366 -27.54 51.48 -2.12
N SER A 367 -26.88 50.58 -1.39
CA SER A 367 -26.08 50.93 -0.21
C SER A 367 -24.62 51.25 -0.51
N LYS A 368 -24.20 51.09 -1.77
CA LYS A 368 -22.90 51.44 -2.33
C LYS A 368 -23.00 52.77 -3.06
#